data_AF-A0A953XVZ2-F1
#
_entry.id   AF-A0A953XVZ2-F1
#
_cell.length_a   1.000
_cell.length_b   1.000
_cell.length_c   1.000
_cell.angle_alpha   90.00
_cell.angle_beta   90.00
_cell.angle_gamma   90.00
#
_symmetry.space_group_name_H-M   'P 1'
#
loop_
_entity.id
_entity.type
_entity.pdbx_description
1 polymer ?
#
loop_
_entity_poly.entity_id
_entity_poly.type
_entity_poly.pdbx_seq_one_letter_code
_entity_poly.pdbx_strand_id
1 'polypeptide(L)'
;MGLETATYIDGLNAAWPLGTDDKGQGDNHLRLVKSAIKATFPNITGAVTASHTDLNSVTNRVSKSGDTYTGTHNMTGATVTAATQTTGDNSTKVATTAFVAATALSATLPGQSGNAGKYLTTNGTTASWATVSVGGTSGYTDLNNAIDNGLWRLGTGITNVPVGMSVDNGQLIVSCNSDTAFQIVTDATNDRMAWRTATGIGGTPSWKAWKVVEARGPVIDLSTTSNTIDMDAGNAFYLSMSGNVTISL
;
A
#
# COMPACT_ATOMS: atom_id res chain seq x y z
N MET A 1 37.11 75.06 -25.39
CA MET A 1 36.24 74.21 -26.24
C MET A 1 35.03 73.80 -25.42
N GLY A 2 33.96 73.32 -26.06
CA GLY A 2 32.71 72.98 -25.35
C GLY A 2 32.99 71.97 -24.25
N LEU A 3 32.59 72.27 -23.00
CA LEU A 3 32.59 71.26 -21.94
C LEU A 3 31.73 70.10 -22.42
N GLU A 4 32.30 68.91 -22.50
CA GLU A 4 31.52 67.70 -22.64
C GLU A 4 30.45 67.65 -21.53
N THR A 5 29.26 67.14 -21.86
CA THR A 5 28.17 66.94 -20.90
C THR A 5 27.64 65.54 -21.02
N ALA A 6 27.64 64.78 -19.92
CA ALA A 6 27.10 63.44 -19.83
C ALA A 6 26.52 63.19 -18.44
N THR A 7 25.33 62.58 -18.38
CA THR A 7 24.71 62.16 -17.12
C THR A 7 25.12 60.74 -16.74
N TYR A 8 25.30 59.85 -17.70
CA TYR A 8 25.71 58.45 -17.51
C TYR A 8 26.94 58.13 -18.39
N ILE A 9 27.60 56.99 -18.14
CA ILE A 9 28.88 56.57 -18.75
C ILE A 9 28.72 56.39 -20.26
N ASP A 10 27.57 55.91 -20.72
CA ASP A 10 27.28 55.71 -22.14
C ASP A 10 27.20 57.04 -22.92
N GLY A 11 26.93 58.14 -22.21
CA GLY A 11 26.94 59.49 -22.77
C GLY A 11 28.33 60.13 -22.86
N LEU A 12 29.39 59.50 -22.31
CA LEU A 12 30.75 60.03 -22.39
C LEU A 12 31.35 59.81 -23.79
N ASN A 13 32.01 60.82 -24.35
CA ASN A 13 32.60 60.77 -25.68
C ASN A 13 34.07 60.31 -25.62
N ALA A 14 34.34 59.12 -26.14
CA ALA A 14 35.68 58.52 -26.14
C ALA A 14 36.73 59.29 -26.95
N ALA A 15 36.34 60.12 -27.93
CA ALA A 15 37.27 60.93 -28.73
C ALA A 15 37.75 62.19 -28.00
N TRP A 16 37.21 62.46 -26.81
CA TRP A 16 37.48 63.65 -26.04
C TRP A 16 38.24 63.30 -24.74
N PRO A 17 39.18 64.16 -24.32
CA PRO A 17 39.53 65.46 -24.92
C PRO A 17 40.41 65.33 -26.18
N LEU A 18 40.24 66.27 -27.12
CA LEU A 18 41.04 66.40 -28.33
C LEU A 18 42.45 66.92 -28.00
N GLY A 19 43.45 66.55 -28.81
CA GLY A 19 44.81 67.05 -28.61
C GLY A 19 44.96 68.56 -28.76
N THR A 20 43.98 69.23 -29.36
CA THR A 20 43.88 70.69 -29.50
C THR A 20 43.10 71.36 -28.37
N ASP A 21 42.58 70.60 -27.40
CA ASP A 21 41.87 71.15 -26.25
C ASP A 21 42.80 71.93 -25.33
N ASP A 22 42.25 73.01 -24.78
CA ASP A 22 42.95 73.82 -23.80
C ASP A 22 43.22 72.98 -22.55
N LYS A 23 44.50 72.84 -22.20
CA LYS A 23 44.95 72.10 -21.02
C LYS A 23 44.32 72.60 -19.72
N GLY A 24 43.93 73.88 -19.69
CA GLY A 24 43.25 74.50 -18.55
C GLY A 24 41.83 73.99 -18.29
N GLN A 25 41.22 73.19 -19.18
CA GLN A 25 39.89 72.61 -18.98
C GLN A 25 39.89 71.14 -18.57
N GLY A 26 41.06 70.52 -18.41
CA GLY A 26 41.19 69.08 -18.09
C GLY A 26 40.59 68.68 -16.74
N ASP A 27 40.61 69.57 -15.75
CA ASP A 27 40.03 69.30 -14.43
C ASP A 27 38.49 69.19 -14.48
N ASN A 28 37.85 69.97 -15.36
CA ASN A 28 36.41 69.90 -15.61
C ASN A 28 36.01 68.56 -16.23
N HIS A 29 36.79 68.07 -17.20
CA HIS A 29 36.55 66.77 -17.83
C HIS A 29 36.65 65.62 -16.82
N LEU A 30 37.67 65.65 -15.97
CA LEU A 30 37.82 64.67 -14.87
C LEU A 30 36.65 64.72 -13.87
N ARG A 31 36.08 65.89 -13.59
CA ARG A 31 34.91 66.03 -12.71
C ARG A 31 33.65 65.43 -13.35
N LEU A 32 33.48 65.62 -14.67
CA LEU A 32 32.37 65.05 -15.42
C LEU A 32 32.41 63.52 -15.41
N VAL A 33 33.57 62.92 -15.72
CA VAL A 33 33.75 61.46 -15.71
C VAL A 33 33.39 60.89 -14.33
N LYS A 34 33.85 61.52 -13.24
CA LYS A 34 33.48 61.11 -11.88
C LYS A 34 31.97 61.21 -11.63
N SER A 35 31.32 62.25 -12.15
CA SER A 35 29.87 62.44 -12.03
C SER A 35 29.10 61.35 -12.80
N ALA A 36 29.46 61.08 -14.05
CA ALA A 36 28.81 60.09 -14.90
C ALA A 36 28.96 58.66 -14.37
N ILE A 37 30.15 58.29 -13.86
CA ILE A 37 30.37 57.00 -13.20
C ILE A 37 29.48 56.86 -11.96
N LYS A 38 29.47 57.90 -11.11
CA LYS A 38 28.61 57.93 -9.92
C LYS A 38 27.13 57.91 -10.25
N ALA A 39 26.71 58.34 -11.43
CA ALA A 39 25.32 58.31 -11.85
C ALA A 39 24.92 57.00 -12.53
N THR A 40 25.82 56.33 -13.27
CA THR A 40 25.54 55.07 -14.01
C THR A 40 25.49 53.87 -13.11
N PHE A 41 26.35 53.90 -12.09
CA PHE A 41 26.38 52.92 -11.03
C PHE A 41 25.96 53.60 -9.71
N PRO A 42 24.78 54.24 -9.67
CA PRO A 42 24.42 55.14 -8.56
C PRO A 42 24.31 54.41 -7.23
N ASN A 43 24.13 53.10 -7.28
CA ASN A 43 23.97 52.24 -6.13
C ASN A 43 25.20 51.36 -5.84
N ILE A 44 26.33 51.57 -6.53
CA ILE A 44 27.60 50.87 -6.25
C ILE A 44 28.48 51.78 -5.38
N THR A 45 28.38 51.63 -4.05
CA THR A 45 29.01 52.51 -3.05
C THR A 45 30.25 51.90 -2.39
N GLY A 46 30.55 50.62 -2.68
CA GLY A 46 31.72 49.87 -2.22
C GLY A 46 32.43 49.13 -3.36
N ALA A 47 33.48 48.38 -3.03
CA ALA A 47 34.26 47.65 -4.02
C ALA A 47 33.45 46.51 -4.68
N VAL A 48 33.45 46.45 -6.01
CA VAL A 48 32.89 45.33 -6.78
C VAL A 48 33.89 44.16 -6.72
N THR A 49 33.68 43.26 -5.77
CA THR A 49 34.58 42.12 -5.50
C THR A 49 34.26 40.89 -6.33
N ALA A 50 33.03 40.79 -6.83
CA ALA A 50 32.66 39.78 -7.81
C ALA A 50 33.59 39.91 -9.00
N SER A 51 34.13 38.78 -9.45
CA SER A 51 34.92 38.81 -10.67
C SER A 51 34.01 39.26 -11.81
N HIS A 52 34.59 39.89 -12.83
CA HIS A 52 33.85 40.18 -14.07
C HIS A 52 33.18 38.90 -14.62
N THR A 53 33.77 37.72 -14.38
CA THR A 53 33.19 36.40 -14.69
C THR A 53 31.87 36.12 -13.96
N ASP A 54 31.77 36.46 -12.66
CA ASP A 54 30.55 36.25 -11.87
C ASP A 54 29.44 37.23 -12.25
N LEU A 55 29.79 38.48 -12.54
CA LEU A 55 28.82 39.51 -12.92
C LEU A 55 28.25 39.26 -14.32
N ASN A 56 29.12 38.85 -15.24
CA ASN A 56 28.70 38.42 -16.57
C ASN A 56 27.81 37.15 -16.52
N SER A 57 27.73 36.44 -15.37
CA SER A 57 26.90 35.23 -15.17
C SER A 57 25.52 35.49 -14.54
N VAL A 58 25.23 36.72 -14.14
CA VAL A 58 23.97 37.09 -13.42
C VAL A 58 22.72 36.81 -14.26
N THR A 59 22.82 36.93 -15.58
CA THR A 59 21.78 36.52 -16.53
C THR A 59 21.49 35.01 -16.54
N ASN A 60 22.38 34.17 -16.01
CA ASN A 60 22.31 32.71 -16.06
C ASN A 60 21.98 32.02 -14.72
N ARG A 61 21.56 32.78 -13.68
CA ARG A 61 21.15 32.22 -12.38
C ARG A 61 19.63 32.32 -12.11
N VAL A 62 18.88 32.51 -13.19
CA VAL A 62 17.40 32.47 -13.33
C VAL A 62 16.73 33.83 -13.05
N SER A 63 16.15 34.38 -14.12
CA SER A 63 15.20 35.48 -14.15
C SER A 63 13.93 35.11 -13.38
N LYS A 64 13.49 36.00 -12.48
CA LYS A 64 12.24 35.84 -11.71
C LYS A 64 10.97 36.01 -12.56
N SER A 65 11.13 36.37 -13.84
CA SER A 65 10.04 36.71 -14.74
C SER A 65 9.83 35.62 -15.80
N GLY A 66 9.21 34.50 -15.40
CA GLY A 66 8.44 33.64 -16.30
C GLY A 66 9.14 33.01 -17.51
N ASP A 67 10.47 33.14 -17.62
CA ASP A 67 11.20 32.64 -18.78
C ASP A 67 11.17 31.11 -18.79
N THR A 68 10.94 30.53 -19.97
CA THR A 68 10.98 29.09 -20.16
C THR A 68 12.44 28.67 -20.34
N TYR A 69 13.00 27.96 -19.36
CA TYR A 69 14.34 27.38 -19.44
C TYR A 69 14.29 26.05 -20.21
N THR A 70 14.85 26.02 -21.43
CA THR A 70 14.91 24.81 -22.27
C THR A 70 16.32 24.19 -22.25
N GLY A 71 16.43 22.86 -22.31
CA GLY A 71 17.71 22.12 -22.37
C GLY A 71 18.01 21.26 -21.15
N THR A 72 19.21 20.65 -21.09
CA THR A 72 19.64 19.79 -19.97
C THR A 72 20.28 20.62 -18.86
N HIS A 73 19.64 20.66 -17.69
CA HIS A 73 20.16 21.32 -16.50
C HIS A 73 20.79 20.31 -15.54
N ASN A 74 22.11 20.35 -15.34
CA ASN A 74 22.77 19.50 -14.34
C ASN A 74 22.65 20.14 -12.95
N MET A 75 21.75 19.58 -12.15
CA MET A 75 21.50 20.03 -10.78
C MET A 75 22.06 19.05 -9.73
N THR A 76 22.93 18.12 -10.13
CA THR A 76 23.43 17.01 -9.28
C THR A 76 24.23 17.51 -8.07
N GLY A 77 24.80 18.72 -8.12
CA GLY A 77 25.46 19.36 -6.99
C GLY A 77 24.61 20.40 -6.25
N ALA A 78 23.36 20.59 -6.65
CA ALA A 78 22.47 21.62 -6.12
C ALA A 78 21.29 21.00 -5.38
N THR A 79 20.87 21.63 -4.27
CA THR A 79 19.62 21.29 -3.60
C THR A 79 18.46 21.93 -4.37
N VAL A 80 17.76 21.13 -5.19
CA VAL A 80 16.57 21.57 -5.93
C VAL A 80 15.33 21.34 -5.08
N THR A 81 14.49 22.37 -4.94
CA THR A 81 13.19 22.27 -4.27
C THR A 81 12.10 22.85 -5.16
N ALA A 82 10.91 22.28 -5.10
CA ALA A 82 9.73 22.73 -5.83
C ALA A 82 8.49 22.59 -4.93
N ALA A 83 7.41 23.29 -5.25
CA ALA A 83 6.15 23.13 -4.54
C ALA A 83 5.56 21.73 -4.78
N THR A 84 5.20 21.02 -3.70
CA THR A 84 4.54 19.71 -3.79
C THR A 84 3.11 19.90 -4.28
N GLN A 85 2.74 19.18 -5.34
CA GLN A 85 1.39 19.22 -5.91
C GLN A 85 0.45 18.23 -5.23
N THR A 86 -0.85 18.36 -5.50
CA THR A 86 -1.88 17.42 -5.02
C THR A 86 -1.88 16.14 -5.83
N THR A 87 -2.11 14.99 -5.19
CA THR A 87 -2.24 13.69 -5.86
C THR A 87 -3.31 13.72 -6.96
N GLY A 88 -3.01 13.16 -8.12
CA GLY A 88 -3.88 13.19 -9.30
C GLY A 88 -3.66 14.37 -10.25
N ASP A 89 -2.76 15.31 -9.91
CA ASP A 89 -2.29 16.33 -10.85
C ASP A 89 -1.52 15.67 -12.01
N ASN A 90 -2.02 15.84 -13.23
CA ASN A 90 -1.45 15.32 -14.49
C ASN A 90 -0.81 16.43 -15.35
N SER A 91 -0.55 17.60 -14.76
CA SER A 91 0.12 18.70 -15.44
C SER A 91 1.62 18.45 -15.61
N THR A 92 2.29 19.37 -16.30
CA THR A 92 3.72 19.32 -16.59
C THR A 92 4.61 19.83 -15.45
N LYS A 93 4.07 19.96 -14.23
CA LYS A 93 4.81 20.46 -13.07
C LYS A 93 5.82 19.43 -12.55
N VAL A 94 6.84 19.92 -11.85
CA VAL A 94 7.85 19.07 -11.19
C VAL A 94 7.21 18.22 -10.09
N ALA A 95 7.47 16.91 -10.13
CA ALA A 95 7.10 15.98 -9.07
C ALA A 95 8.14 16.01 -7.93
N THR A 96 7.71 16.39 -6.73
CA THR A 96 8.55 16.29 -5.53
C THR A 96 8.55 14.87 -4.99
N THR A 97 9.54 14.52 -4.18
CA THR A 97 9.60 13.21 -3.50
C THR A 97 8.37 12.94 -2.63
N ALA A 98 7.81 13.99 -1.99
CA ALA A 98 6.57 13.89 -1.23
C ALA A 98 5.35 13.56 -2.12
N PHE A 99 5.24 14.16 -3.32
CA PHE A 99 4.19 13.84 -4.29
C PHE A 99 4.28 12.39 -4.78
N VAL A 100 5.50 11.92 -5.08
CA VAL A 100 5.73 10.54 -5.53
C VAL A 100 5.40 9.54 -4.43
N ALA A 101 5.81 9.79 -3.19
CA ALA A 101 5.47 8.93 -2.05
C ALA A 101 3.94 8.82 -1.86
N ALA A 102 3.21 9.93 -1.99
CA ALA A 102 1.75 9.93 -1.91
C ALA A 102 1.08 9.19 -3.09
N THR A 103 1.62 9.34 -4.31
CA THR A 103 1.09 8.69 -5.52
C THR A 103 1.38 7.18 -5.56
N ALA A 104 2.54 6.74 -5.10
CA ALA A 104 2.98 5.35 -5.19
C ALA A 104 2.04 4.37 -4.48
N LEU A 105 1.39 4.78 -3.39
CA LEU A 105 0.39 3.98 -2.69
C LEU A 105 -0.93 3.87 -3.49
N SER A 106 -1.26 4.89 -4.30
CA SER A 106 -2.50 4.92 -5.08
C SER A 106 -2.41 4.12 -6.38
N ALA A 107 -1.23 4.04 -7.00
CA ALA A 107 -1.03 3.38 -8.30
C ALA A 107 -1.14 1.85 -8.24
N THR A 108 -0.98 1.26 -7.06
CA THR A 108 -1.04 -0.21 -6.86
C THR A 108 -2.45 -0.69 -6.50
N LEU A 109 -3.39 0.24 -6.28
CA LEU A 109 -4.77 -0.08 -5.93
C LEU A 109 -5.65 -0.18 -7.20
N PRO A 110 -6.40 -1.27 -7.39
CA PRO A 110 -7.47 -1.33 -8.37
C PRO A 110 -8.52 -0.26 -8.08
N GLY A 111 -9.28 0.18 -9.10
CA GLY A 111 -10.27 1.26 -8.97
C GLY A 111 -11.15 1.12 -7.71
N GLN A 112 -11.18 2.15 -6.86
CA GLN A 112 -11.80 2.07 -5.53
C GLN A 112 -13.32 2.28 -5.53
N SER A 113 -13.84 3.01 -6.53
CA SER A 113 -15.27 3.34 -6.60
C SER A 113 -16.12 2.06 -6.64
N GLY A 114 -17.12 1.97 -5.75
CA GLY A 114 -17.99 0.80 -5.63
C GLY A 114 -17.40 -0.40 -4.87
N ASN A 115 -16.21 -0.27 -4.25
CA ASN A 115 -15.54 -1.36 -3.52
C ASN A 115 -15.49 -1.15 -2.00
N ALA A 116 -16.38 -0.33 -1.43
CA ALA A 116 -16.48 -0.15 0.02
C ALA A 116 -16.75 -1.50 0.74
N GLY A 117 -16.04 -1.75 1.85
CA GLY A 117 -16.16 -2.98 2.65
C GLY A 117 -15.46 -4.22 2.08
N LYS A 118 -14.82 -4.12 0.91
CA LYS A 118 -13.97 -5.17 0.34
C LYS A 118 -12.54 -5.08 0.89
N TYR A 119 -11.79 -6.17 0.78
CA TYR A 119 -10.36 -6.19 1.05
C TYR A 119 -9.57 -6.31 -0.24
N LEU A 120 -8.30 -5.87 -0.19
CA LEU A 120 -7.38 -6.00 -1.31
C LEU A 120 -6.73 -7.39 -1.29
N THR A 121 -6.77 -8.08 -2.42
CA THR A 121 -6.06 -9.36 -2.62
C THR A 121 -5.17 -9.29 -3.86
N THR A 122 -4.26 -10.25 -4.02
CA THR A 122 -3.39 -10.38 -5.19
C THR A 122 -3.21 -11.85 -5.56
N ASN A 123 -3.14 -12.14 -6.87
CA ASN A 123 -2.76 -13.46 -7.38
C ASN A 123 -1.23 -13.58 -7.63
N GLY A 124 -0.43 -12.65 -7.10
CA GLY A 124 1.02 -12.56 -7.35
C GLY A 124 1.38 -11.76 -8.59
N THR A 125 0.41 -11.28 -9.37
CA THR A 125 0.64 -10.45 -10.57
C THR A 125 -0.27 -9.23 -10.63
N THR A 126 -1.53 -9.35 -10.21
CA THR A 126 -2.53 -8.28 -10.28
C THR A 126 -3.25 -8.17 -8.94
N ALA A 127 -3.31 -6.95 -8.39
CA ALA A 127 -4.16 -6.66 -7.25
C ALA A 127 -5.63 -6.61 -7.67
N SER A 128 -6.55 -7.04 -6.83
CA SER A 128 -8.00 -7.00 -7.07
C SER A 128 -8.78 -6.83 -5.77
N TRP A 129 -10.01 -6.30 -5.86
CA TRP A 129 -10.91 -6.19 -4.71
C TRP A 129 -11.67 -7.51 -4.53
N ALA A 130 -11.60 -8.08 -3.33
CA ALA A 130 -12.34 -9.27 -2.95
C ALA A 130 -13.34 -8.96 -1.83
N THR A 131 -14.52 -9.57 -1.91
CA THR A 131 -15.48 -9.56 -0.80
C THR A 131 -14.95 -10.41 0.34
N VAL A 132 -15.09 -9.95 1.58
CA VAL A 132 -14.91 -10.82 2.74
C VAL A 132 -16.03 -11.85 2.73
N SER A 133 -15.74 -13.06 2.22
CA SER A 133 -16.68 -14.18 2.27
C SER A 133 -16.36 -15.02 3.49
N VAL A 134 -17.18 -14.87 4.54
CA VAL A 134 -17.27 -15.86 5.61
C VAL A 134 -18.49 -16.73 5.30
N GLY A 135 -18.29 -17.82 4.56
CA GLY A 135 -19.34 -18.81 4.30
C GLY A 135 -20.02 -18.75 2.93
N GLY A 136 -19.26 -18.63 1.84
CA GLY A 136 -19.76 -19.07 0.53
C GLY A 136 -20.09 -20.57 0.55
N THR A 137 -21.06 -21.00 -0.26
CA THR A 137 -21.28 -22.43 -0.52
C THR A 137 -19.99 -23.01 -1.09
N SER A 138 -19.39 -23.96 -0.39
CA SER A 138 -18.17 -24.63 -0.83
C SER A 138 -18.42 -25.32 -2.17
N GLY A 139 -17.43 -25.26 -3.07
CA GLY A 139 -17.42 -26.07 -4.29
C GLY A 139 -17.13 -27.56 -4.05
N TYR A 140 -16.98 -27.99 -2.79
CA TYR A 140 -16.72 -29.40 -2.47
C TYR A 140 -17.97 -30.24 -2.75
N THR A 141 -17.82 -31.26 -3.58
CA THR A 141 -18.81 -32.34 -3.79
C THR A 141 -18.36 -33.65 -3.12
N ASP A 142 -17.13 -33.70 -2.64
CA ASP A 142 -16.51 -34.82 -1.91
C ASP A 142 -15.75 -34.26 -0.72
N LEU A 143 -16.13 -34.68 0.50
CA LEU A 143 -15.48 -34.22 1.72
C LEU A 143 -14.03 -34.69 1.86
N ASN A 144 -13.57 -35.72 1.14
CA ASN A 144 -12.16 -36.11 1.14
C ASN A 144 -11.25 -35.06 0.48
N ASN A 145 -11.81 -34.22 -0.40
CA ASN A 145 -11.09 -33.16 -1.10
C ASN A 145 -11.17 -31.82 -0.36
N ALA A 146 -11.95 -31.73 0.72
CA ALA A 146 -12.12 -30.51 1.49
C ALA A 146 -10.96 -30.30 2.48
N ILE A 147 -9.83 -29.84 1.96
CA ILE A 147 -8.55 -29.69 2.70
C ILE A 147 -8.14 -28.24 2.91
N ASP A 148 -8.97 -27.26 2.50
CA ASP A 148 -8.66 -25.86 2.73
C ASP A 148 -9.18 -25.39 4.09
N ASN A 149 -8.30 -24.78 4.88
CA ASN A 149 -8.63 -24.22 6.18
C ASN A 149 -9.79 -23.21 6.07
N GLY A 150 -10.86 -23.41 6.84
CA GLY A 150 -11.98 -22.47 6.83
C GLY A 150 -13.28 -22.97 7.43
N LEU A 151 -14.28 -22.09 7.34
CA LEU A 151 -15.68 -22.33 7.67
C LEU A 151 -16.49 -22.25 6.38
N TRP A 152 -17.20 -23.32 6.06
CA TRP A 152 -17.81 -23.54 4.76
C TRP A 152 -19.28 -23.89 4.92
N ARG A 153 -20.13 -23.38 4.02
CA ARG A 153 -21.48 -23.91 3.83
C ARG A 153 -21.42 -25.00 2.78
N LEU A 154 -22.00 -26.18 2.99
CA LEU A 154 -22.00 -27.22 1.97
C LEU A 154 -23.11 -26.99 0.92
N GLY A 155 -22.87 -27.43 -0.30
CA GLY A 155 -23.89 -27.51 -1.35
C GLY A 155 -24.76 -28.76 -1.20
N THR A 156 -25.28 -29.28 -2.30
CA THR A 156 -26.06 -30.54 -2.34
C THR A 156 -25.30 -31.64 -3.07
N GLY A 157 -25.64 -32.91 -2.81
CA GLY A 157 -25.03 -34.06 -3.47
C GLY A 157 -23.62 -34.37 -2.96
N ILE A 158 -23.37 -34.11 -1.68
CA ILE A 158 -22.05 -34.29 -1.08
C ILE A 158 -21.77 -35.79 -0.83
N THR A 159 -20.56 -36.23 -1.16
CA THR A 159 -20.09 -37.62 -0.99
C THR A 159 -19.00 -37.75 0.08
N ASN A 160 -18.68 -38.99 0.48
CA ASN A 160 -17.80 -39.30 1.63
C ASN A 160 -18.25 -38.66 2.95
N VAL A 161 -19.56 -38.57 3.12
CA VAL A 161 -20.25 -38.01 4.29
C VAL A 161 -20.32 -39.04 5.42
N PRO A 162 -20.57 -38.61 6.67
CA PRO A 162 -20.85 -39.55 7.75
C PRO A 162 -22.04 -40.45 7.39
N VAL A 163 -21.91 -41.75 7.68
CA VAL A 163 -22.95 -42.74 7.36
C VAL A 163 -24.24 -42.35 8.07
N GLY A 164 -25.34 -42.32 7.30
CA GLY A 164 -26.66 -42.00 7.82
C GLY A 164 -26.95 -40.51 8.02
N MET A 165 -25.99 -39.61 7.77
CA MET A 165 -26.18 -38.15 7.81
C MET A 165 -26.46 -37.55 6.44
N SER A 166 -27.32 -36.53 6.40
CA SER A 166 -27.48 -35.64 5.24
C SER A 166 -26.81 -34.31 5.53
N VAL A 167 -25.61 -34.12 5.00
CA VAL A 167 -24.82 -32.89 5.21
C VAL A 167 -25.09 -31.83 4.14
N ASP A 168 -25.99 -32.11 3.21
CA ASP A 168 -26.36 -31.19 2.15
C ASP A 168 -26.93 -29.90 2.76
N ASN A 169 -26.44 -28.74 2.34
CA ASN A 169 -26.73 -27.42 2.93
C ASN A 169 -26.26 -27.24 4.39
N GLY A 170 -25.54 -28.21 4.95
CA GLY A 170 -24.94 -28.15 6.28
C GLY A 170 -23.72 -27.24 6.37
N GLN A 171 -23.03 -27.27 7.51
CA GLN A 171 -21.78 -26.53 7.72
C GLN A 171 -20.61 -27.51 7.78
N LEU A 172 -19.50 -27.15 7.15
CA LEU A 172 -18.22 -27.84 7.24
C LEU A 172 -17.16 -26.89 7.82
N ILE A 173 -16.37 -27.40 8.77
CA ILE A 173 -15.19 -26.72 9.30
C ILE A 173 -13.99 -27.60 9.01
N VAL A 174 -12.95 -27.02 8.44
CA VAL A 174 -11.73 -27.74 8.07
C VAL A 174 -10.53 -27.05 8.71
N SER A 175 -9.68 -27.85 9.34
CA SER A 175 -8.34 -27.46 9.78
C SER A 175 -7.35 -28.45 9.19
N CYS A 176 -6.36 -27.95 8.46
CA CYS A 176 -5.43 -28.77 7.70
C CYS A 176 -4.05 -28.13 7.65
N ASN A 177 -3.00 -28.95 7.72
CA ASN A 177 -1.63 -28.56 7.36
C ASN A 177 -1.15 -29.43 6.19
N SER A 178 0.17 -29.50 5.96
CA SER A 178 0.72 -30.27 4.84
C SER A 178 0.55 -31.79 4.96
N ASP A 179 0.21 -32.33 6.13
CA ASP A 179 0.17 -33.78 6.38
C ASP A 179 -1.10 -34.25 7.12
N THR A 180 -1.66 -33.44 8.01
CA THR A 180 -2.85 -33.80 8.81
C THR A 180 -4.03 -32.89 8.52
N ALA A 181 -5.23 -33.46 8.61
CA ALA A 181 -6.48 -32.72 8.52
C ALA A 181 -7.45 -33.14 9.64
N PHE A 182 -8.30 -32.21 10.02
CA PHE A 182 -9.44 -32.37 10.90
C PHE A 182 -10.66 -31.72 10.25
N GLN A 183 -11.79 -32.41 10.30
CA GLN A 183 -13.05 -31.92 9.76
C GLN A 183 -14.16 -32.06 10.79
N ILE A 184 -15.05 -31.07 10.86
CA ILE A 184 -16.36 -31.15 11.51
C ILE A 184 -17.43 -30.84 10.47
N VAL A 185 -18.51 -31.62 10.45
CA VAL A 185 -19.66 -31.39 9.59
C VAL A 185 -20.97 -31.46 10.38
N THR A 186 -21.93 -30.62 10.02
CA THR A 186 -23.30 -30.67 10.57
C THR A 186 -24.28 -31.22 9.55
N ASP A 187 -25.27 -31.95 10.05
CA ASP A 187 -26.46 -32.35 9.32
C ASP A 187 -27.42 -31.16 9.24
N ALA A 188 -28.00 -30.92 8.07
CA ALA A 188 -28.95 -29.80 7.89
C ALA A 188 -30.39 -30.15 8.31
N THR A 189 -30.68 -31.42 8.59
CA THR A 189 -32.04 -31.96 8.75
C THR A 189 -32.27 -32.61 10.13
N ASN A 190 -31.25 -33.28 10.69
CA ASN A 190 -31.42 -34.12 11.87
C ASN A 190 -30.61 -33.67 13.11
N ASP A 191 -30.19 -32.40 13.18
CA ASP A 191 -29.47 -31.82 14.34
C ASP A 191 -28.25 -32.65 14.80
N ARG A 192 -27.56 -33.28 13.85
CA ARG A 192 -26.36 -34.10 14.09
C ARG A 192 -25.10 -33.33 13.75
N MET A 193 -24.02 -33.65 14.46
CA MET A 193 -22.68 -33.17 14.15
C MET A 193 -21.72 -34.35 14.10
N ALA A 194 -20.76 -34.32 13.18
CA ALA A 194 -19.74 -35.36 13.08
C ALA A 194 -18.36 -34.76 12.87
N TRP A 195 -17.33 -35.52 13.23
CA TRP A 195 -15.95 -35.17 12.95
C TRP A 195 -15.12 -36.36 12.46
N ARG A 196 -13.98 -36.06 11.85
CA ARG A 196 -12.94 -37.06 11.53
C ARG A 196 -11.58 -36.40 11.41
N THR A 197 -10.55 -37.23 11.30
CA THR A 197 -9.18 -36.82 11.01
C THR A 197 -8.61 -37.58 9.82
N ALA A 198 -7.56 -37.03 9.23
CA ALA A 198 -6.74 -37.70 8.23
C ALA A 198 -5.25 -37.40 8.41
N THR A 199 -4.43 -38.27 7.84
CA THR A 199 -2.97 -38.13 7.71
C THR A 199 -2.57 -38.38 6.25
N GLY A 200 -1.37 -37.97 5.84
CA GLY A 200 -0.90 -38.13 4.47
C GLY A 200 -1.56 -37.19 3.46
N ILE A 201 -2.03 -36.01 3.91
CA ILE A 201 -2.75 -35.05 3.04
C ILE A 201 -1.92 -34.60 1.84
N GLY A 202 -0.62 -34.38 2.01
CA GLY A 202 0.29 -34.00 0.92
C GLY A 202 0.57 -35.10 -0.11
N GLY A 203 0.00 -36.29 0.05
CA GLY A 203 0.17 -37.45 -0.84
C GLY A 203 -1.17 -38.12 -1.12
N THR A 204 -1.33 -39.37 -0.65
CA THR A 204 -2.59 -40.12 -0.72
C THR A 204 -3.29 -40.06 0.64
N PRO A 205 -4.33 -39.23 0.82
CA PRO A 205 -4.98 -39.04 2.12
C PRO A 205 -5.55 -40.34 2.69
N SER A 206 -5.27 -40.62 3.96
CA SER A 206 -5.90 -41.70 4.73
C SER A 206 -6.92 -41.12 5.71
N TRP A 207 -8.19 -41.08 5.31
CA TRP A 207 -9.28 -40.59 6.15
C TRP A 207 -9.74 -41.64 7.16
N LYS A 208 -9.83 -41.24 8.43
CA LYS A 208 -10.50 -42.04 9.45
C LYS A 208 -12.02 -41.96 9.26
N ALA A 209 -12.71 -43.01 9.69
CA ALA A 209 -14.16 -43.03 9.68
C ALA A 209 -14.74 -41.88 10.52
N TRP A 210 -15.85 -41.32 10.06
CA TRP A 210 -16.59 -40.28 10.78
C TRP A 210 -17.05 -40.76 12.15
N LYS A 211 -16.97 -39.86 13.13
CA LYS A 211 -17.55 -40.00 14.46
C LYS A 211 -18.73 -39.05 14.55
N VAL A 212 -19.91 -39.61 14.79
CA VAL A 212 -21.19 -38.88 14.77
C VAL A 212 -21.66 -38.69 16.20
N VAL A 213 -22.25 -37.53 16.46
CA VAL A 213 -22.96 -37.18 17.67
C VAL A 213 -24.35 -36.69 17.29
N GLU A 214 -25.34 -37.21 17.99
CA GLU A 214 -26.74 -36.87 17.77
C GLU A 214 -27.32 -36.20 19.01
N ALA A 215 -28.04 -35.10 18.81
CA ALA A 215 -28.85 -34.51 19.85
C ALA A 215 -30.27 -35.09 19.74
N ARG A 216 -30.74 -35.80 20.78
CA ARG A 216 -32.13 -36.26 20.87
C ARG A 216 -32.81 -35.48 21.99
N GLY A 217 -33.37 -34.31 21.66
CA GLY A 217 -33.90 -33.37 22.67
C GLY A 217 -32.76 -32.75 23.51
N PRO A 218 -32.82 -32.75 24.85
CA PRO A 218 -31.74 -32.21 25.70
C PRO A 218 -30.55 -33.16 25.89
N VAL A 219 -30.58 -34.37 25.31
CA VAL A 219 -29.59 -35.43 25.54
C VAL A 219 -28.60 -35.50 24.38
N ILE A 220 -27.30 -35.55 24.72
CA ILE A 220 -26.20 -35.80 23.77
C ILE A 220 -25.96 -37.30 23.69
N ASP A 221 -26.22 -37.86 22.52
CA ASP A 221 -25.99 -39.25 22.19
C ASP A 221 -24.67 -39.39 21.41
N LEU A 222 -23.72 -40.13 22.00
CA LEU A 222 -22.41 -40.39 21.43
C LEU A 222 -22.30 -41.81 20.81
N SER A 223 -23.39 -42.57 20.76
CA SER A 223 -23.39 -43.93 20.20
C SER A 223 -23.70 -43.91 18.71
N THR A 224 -22.97 -44.70 17.92
CA THR A 224 -23.16 -44.68 16.46
C THR A 224 -24.36 -45.49 15.99
N THR A 225 -25.13 -46.12 16.89
CA THR A 225 -26.22 -47.02 16.47
C THR A 225 -27.22 -47.44 17.56
N SER A 226 -26.98 -47.23 18.87
CA SER A 226 -27.96 -47.49 19.95
C SER A 226 -27.37 -47.23 21.35
N ASN A 227 -28.22 -46.81 22.27
CA ASN A 227 -27.88 -46.15 23.54
C ASN A 227 -28.04 -47.03 24.81
N THR A 228 -27.02 -47.24 25.67
CA THR A 228 -27.06 -47.05 27.16
C THR A 228 -25.77 -46.39 27.73
N ILE A 229 -25.77 -45.15 28.23
CA ILE A 229 -26.81 -44.11 28.09
C ILE A 229 -27.82 -44.01 29.25
N ASP A 230 -28.63 -42.94 29.33
CA ASP A 230 -29.81 -42.71 30.19
C ASP A 230 -30.67 -43.99 30.38
N MET A 231 -31.07 -44.33 31.62
CA MET A 231 -31.50 -45.69 32.03
C MET A 231 -32.84 -45.69 32.79
N ASP A 232 -33.95 -45.84 32.07
CA ASP A 232 -35.24 -46.24 32.67
C ASP A 232 -35.19 -47.73 33.12
N ALA A 233 -36.17 -48.18 33.92
CA ALA A 233 -36.08 -49.42 34.73
C ALA A 233 -35.59 -50.69 34.01
N GLY A 234 -34.49 -51.29 34.52
CA GLY A 234 -33.99 -52.61 34.14
C GLY A 234 -32.60 -52.65 33.50
N ASN A 235 -32.01 -51.51 33.15
CA ASN A 235 -30.67 -51.45 32.57
C ASN A 235 -29.60 -51.28 33.68
N ALA A 236 -28.37 -51.83 33.51
CA ALA A 236 -27.25 -51.67 34.46
C ALA A 236 -25.88 -51.37 33.82
N PHE A 237 -25.07 -50.54 34.49
CA PHE A 237 -23.68 -50.20 34.13
C PHE A 237 -22.70 -51.14 34.85
N TYR A 238 -21.95 -51.97 34.12
CA TYR A 238 -20.96 -52.91 34.67
C TYR A 238 -19.53 -52.41 34.48
N LEU A 239 -18.77 -52.34 35.57
CA LEU A 239 -17.40 -51.84 35.63
C LEU A 239 -16.48 -52.94 36.18
N SER A 240 -15.49 -53.38 35.41
CA SER A 240 -14.52 -54.40 35.83
C SER A 240 -13.13 -53.79 36.01
N MET A 241 -12.56 -53.91 37.20
CA MET A 241 -11.24 -53.38 37.56
C MET A 241 -10.44 -54.41 38.37
N SER A 242 -9.11 -54.37 38.30
CA SER A 242 -8.24 -55.05 39.28
C SER A 242 -7.69 -54.03 40.28
N GLY A 243 -8.42 -53.80 41.37
CA GLY A 243 -8.05 -52.83 42.42
C GLY A 243 -9.25 -52.08 43.00
N ASN A 244 -9.02 -51.26 44.02
CA ASN A 244 -10.09 -50.59 44.75
C ASN A 244 -10.72 -49.45 43.94
N VAL A 245 -12.05 -49.44 43.89
CA VAL A 245 -12.87 -48.38 43.28
C VAL A 245 -13.63 -47.66 44.37
N THR A 246 -13.59 -46.33 44.39
CA THR A 246 -14.47 -45.53 45.24
C THR A 246 -15.52 -44.89 44.36
N ILE A 247 -16.79 -45.29 44.54
CA ILE A 247 -17.95 -44.65 43.92
C ILE A 247 -18.56 -43.76 44.99
N SER A 248 -18.53 -42.44 44.83
CA SER A 248 -19.43 -41.54 45.58
C SER A 248 -20.67 -41.35 44.73
N LEU A 249 -21.80 -41.77 45.30
CA LEU A 249 -23.14 -41.52 44.79
C LEU A 249 -23.59 -40.11 45.21
#